data_AF-A0A9D8H2N5-F1
#
_entry.id   AF-A0A9D8H2N5-F1
#
_cell.length_a   1.000
_cell.length_b   1.000
_cell.length_c   1.000
_cell.angle_alpha   90.00
_cell.angle_beta   90.00
_cell.angle_gamma   90.00
#
_symmetry.space_group_name_H-M   'P 1'
#
loop_
_entity.id
_entity.type
_entity.pdbx_description
1 polymer ?
#
loop_
_entity_poly.entity_id
_entity_poly.type
_entity_poly.pdbx_seq_one_letter_code
_entity_poly.pdbx_strand_id
1 'polypeptide(L)'
;MCLERILVVVDLPDPVHVLPAPRGEWPDPPLVLITAGEDVLVGIAVYPDRLMVGPGRIRWDGPAHPVPTLRDPQEIPLGAGIDPEATAAIRQAVRAAVTRRRRGFRTCRHCGWRGPVEHMNAEPGVCDGCATRHLGVVF
;
A
#
# COMPACT_ATOMS: atom_id res chain seq x y z
N MET A 1 22.14 17.13 3.73
CA MET A 1 21.66 16.82 2.37
C MET A 1 20.15 16.92 2.41
N CYS A 2 19.57 17.99 1.85
CA CYS A 2 18.12 18.16 1.82
C CYS A 2 17.53 17.20 0.79
N LEU A 3 16.70 16.25 1.23
CA LEU A 3 15.84 15.48 0.34
C LEU A 3 14.85 16.47 -0.30
N GLU A 4 15.16 16.93 -1.51
CA GLU A 4 14.19 17.61 -2.35
C GLU A 4 12.98 16.70 -2.49
N ARG A 5 11.80 17.23 -2.14
CA ARG A 5 10.55 16.49 -2.22
C ARG A 5 10.24 16.23 -3.68
N ILE A 6 10.61 15.05 -4.17
CA ILE A 6 10.21 14.58 -5.49
C ILE A 6 8.71 14.28 -5.45
N LEU A 7 7.90 15.24 -5.90
CA LEU A 7 6.47 15.06 -6.09
C LEU A 7 6.25 14.29 -7.39
N VAL A 8 6.16 12.97 -7.31
CA VAL A 8 5.77 12.15 -8.46
C VAL A 8 4.25 12.24 -8.62
N VAL A 9 3.80 13.06 -9.57
CA VAL A 9 2.38 13.12 -9.95
C VAL A 9 2.10 11.92 -10.87
N VAL A 10 1.66 10.81 -10.27
CA VAL A 10 1.13 9.67 -11.00
C VAL A 10 -0.34 9.94 -11.29
N ASP A 11 -0.71 9.96 -12.57
CA ASP A 11 -2.10 10.02 -13.00
C ASP A 11 -2.78 8.71 -12.60
N LEU A 12 -3.44 8.74 -11.43
CA LEU A 12 -4.13 7.60 -10.85
C LEU A 12 -5.61 7.71 -11.16
N PRO A 13 -6.28 6.59 -11.47
CA PRO A 13 -7.67 6.59 -11.93
C PRO A 13 -8.68 7.09 -10.88
N ASP A 14 -8.24 7.29 -9.63
CA ASP A 14 -9.05 7.61 -8.46
C ASP A 14 -8.34 8.71 -7.64
N PRO A 15 -9.04 9.47 -6.78
CA PRO A 15 -8.41 10.52 -5.96
C PRO A 15 -7.28 9.95 -5.10
N VAL A 16 -6.13 10.61 -5.18
CA VAL A 16 -4.90 10.24 -4.47
C VAL A 16 -4.90 10.92 -3.10
N HIS A 17 -5.00 10.12 -2.05
CA HIS A 17 -4.72 10.59 -0.69
C HIS A 17 -3.29 10.22 -0.32
N VAL A 18 -2.46 11.23 -0.12
CA VAL A 18 -1.16 11.07 0.53
C VAL A 18 -1.44 10.93 2.01
N LEU A 19 -1.20 9.75 2.57
CA LEU A 19 -1.35 9.59 4.02
C LEU A 19 -0.29 10.43 4.73
N PRO A 20 -0.68 11.23 5.74
CA PRO A 20 0.30 11.92 6.56
C PRO A 20 1.22 10.88 7.20
N ALA A 21 2.50 11.21 7.26
CA ALA A 21 3.47 10.33 7.88
C ALA A 21 3.02 9.96 9.30
N PRO A 22 3.13 8.68 9.72
CA PRO A 22 2.89 8.32 11.11
C PRO A 22 3.79 9.17 12.01
N ARG A 23 3.26 9.60 13.17
CA ARG A 23 4.07 10.30 14.19
C ARG A 23 5.14 9.32 14.69
N GLY A 24 6.40 9.51 14.31
CA GLY A 24 7.53 8.64 14.66
C GLY A 24 8.75 8.85 13.76
N GLU A 25 9.79 8.05 13.96
CA GLU A 25 10.90 7.94 13.00
C GLU A 25 10.35 7.45 11.65
N TRP A 26 10.73 8.15 10.58
CA TRP A 26 10.41 7.71 9.24
C TRP A 26 11.14 6.39 8.96
N PRO A 27 10.49 5.42 8.28
CA PRO A 27 11.28 4.38 7.64
C PRO A 27 12.30 5.07 6.72
N ASP A 28 13.54 4.63 6.77
CA ASP A 28 14.55 4.97 5.77
C ASP A 28 14.55 3.85 4.72
N PRO A 29 14.14 4.11 3.47
CA PRO A 29 13.78 5.42 2.89
C PRO A 29 12.33 5.87 3.17
N PRO A 30 12.01 7.16 2.94
CA PRO A 30 10.65 7.65 3.06
C PRO A 30 9.69 6.87 2.17
N LEU A 31 8.66 6.29 2.80
CA LEU A 31 7.56 5.61 2.12
C LEU A 31 6.36 6.55 2.00
N VAL A 32 5.93 6.82 0.78
CA VAL A 32 4.67 7.52 0.48
C VAL A 32 3.60 6.47 0.24
N LEU A 33 2.56 6.47 1.07
CA LEU A 33 1.37 5.66 0.84
C LEU A 33 0.33 6.47 0.08
N ILE A 34 -0.16 5.89 -1.01
CA ILE A 34 -1.16 6.44 -1.89
C ILE A 34 -2.37 5.51 -1.87
N THR A 35 -3.56 6.07 -1.72
CA THR A 35 -4.81 5.36 -1.93
C THR A 35 -5.26 5.50 -3.38
N ALA A 36 -5.70 4.41 -4.01
CA ALA A 36 -6.38 4.41 -5.31
C ALA A 36 -7.84 3.98 -5.11
N GLY A 37 -8.71 4.95 -4.80
CA GLY A 37 -10.08 4.71 -4.31
C GLY A 37 -10.11 4.40 -2.82
N GLU A 38 -11.27 3.99 -2.29
CA GLU A 38 -11.51 3.93 -0.83
C GLU A 38 -10.67 2.88 -0.09
N ASP A 39 -10.14 1.85 -0.76
CA ASP A 39 -9.51 0.71 -0.06
C ASP A 39 -8.15 0.24 -0.61
N VAL A 40 -7.67 0.79 -1.73
CA VAL A 40 -6.45 0.28 -2.37
C VAL A 40 -5.23 1.07 -1.93
N LEU A 41 -4.46 0.50 -0.99
CA LEU A 41 -3.16 1.03 -0.59
C LEU A 41 -2.05 0.57 -1.55
N VAL A 42 -1.41 1.53 -2.21
CA VAL A 42 -0.14 1.38 -2.94
C VAL A 42 0.90 2.23 -2.25
N GLY A 43 2.10 1.70 -2.06
CA GLY A 43 3.22 2.48 -1.55
C GLY A 43 4.28 2.74 -2.62
N ILE A 44 4.97 3.86 -2.46
CA ILE A 44 6.16 4.24 -3.23
C ILE A 44 7.26 4.59 -2.23
N ALA A 45 8.37 3.85 -2.25
CA ALA A 45 9.57 4.19 -1.49
C ALA A 45 10.58 4.85 -2.41
N VAL A 46 11.16 5.96 -1.97
CA VAL A 46 12.04 6.81 -2.79
C VAL A 46 13.48 6.74 -2.30
N TYR A 47 14.37 6.23 -3.13
CA TYR A 47 15.82 6.23 -2.90
C TYR A 47 16.50 7.22 -3.86
N PRO A 48 17.78 7.59 -3.61
CA PRO A 48 18.51 8.49 -4.50
C PRO A 48 18.63 8.01 -5.96
N ASP A 49 18.73 6.69 -6.16
CA ASP A 49 19.02 6.03 -7.45
C ASP A 49 17.87 5.15 -7.96
N ARG A 50 16.76 5.04 -7.20
CA ARG A 50 15.63 4.17 -7.55
C ARG A 50 14.34 4.52 -6.83
N LEU A 51 13.23 4.06 -7.39
CA LEU A 51 11.93 3.96 -6.73
C LEU A 51 11.56 2.51 -6.52
N MET A 52 10.84 2.24 -5.45
CA MET A 52 10.18 0.96 -5.25
C MET A 52 8.68 1.17 -5.17
N VAL A 53 7.92 0.44 -6.00
CA VAL A 53 6.46 0.59 -6.10
C VAL A 53 5.80 -0.77 -5.85
N GLY A 54 4.85 -0.83 -4.92
CA GLY A 54 4.15 -2.08 -4.64
C GLY A 54 2.89 -1.90 -3.79
N PRO A 55 2.09 -2.96 -3.60
CA PRO A 55 1.01 -2.93 -2.62
C PRO A 55 1.52 -2.50 -1.25
N GLY A 56 0.90 -1.48 -0.67
CA GLY A 56 1.21 -1.00 0.68
C GLY A 56 0.67 -1.98 1.72
N ARG A 57 1.46 -2.23 2.77
CA ARG A 57 1.05 -3.01 3.95
C ARG A 57 1.57 -2.35 5.22
N ILE A 58 0.96 -2.70 6.34
CA ILE A 58 1.47 -2.37 7.67
C ILE A 58 2.02 -3.65 8.28
N ARG A 59 3.29 -3.63 8.69
CA ARG A 59 3.90 -4.65 9.54
C ARG A 59 3.87 -4.13 10.97
N TRP A 60 3.66 -5.00 11.96
CA TRP A 60 3.68 -4.61 13.37
C TRP A 60 4.95 -5.16 14.00
N ASP A 61 5.87 -4.27 14.39
CA ASP A 61 7.15 -4.64 15.02
C ASP A 61 7.05 -4.68 16.55
N GLY A 62 5.84 -4.43 17.04
CA GLY A 62 5.44 -4.44 18.43
C GLY A 62 3.98 -3.99 18.55
N PRO A 63 3.35 -4.13 19.72
CA PRO A 63 1.92 -3.86 19.93
C PRO A 63 1.47 -2.44 19.55
N ALA A 64 2.39 -1.48 19.54
CA ALA A 64 2.12 -0.08 19.19
C ALA A 64 3.10 0.46 18.13
N HIS A 65 3.77 -0.42 17.38
CA HIS A 65 4.81 -0.04 16.42
C HIS A 65 4.42 -0.46 14.99
N PRO A 66 3.46 0.25 14.35
CA PRO A 66 3.13 0.01 12.96
C PRO A 66 4.26 0.54 12.07
N VAL A 67 4.82 -0.34 11.26
CA VAL A 67 5.86 -0.05 10.27
C VAL A 67 5.28 -0.22 8.88
N PRO A 68 5.06 0.89 8.14
CA PRO A 68 4.68 0.83 6.74
C PRO A 68 5.73 0.08 5.92
N THR A 69 5.31 -0.85 5.07
CA THR A 69 6.21 -1.59 4.17
C THR A 69 5.55 -1.84 2.82
N LEU A 70 6.35 -2.27 1.85
CA LEU A 70 5.87 -2.73 0.54
C LEU A 70 5.84 -4.26 0.49
N ARG A 71 4.82 -4.80 -0.17
CA ARG A 71 4.77 -6.20 -0.55
C ARG A 71 5.22 -6.36 -1.99
N ASP A 72 6.12 -7.30 -2.25
CA ASP A 72 6.61 -7.66 -3.59
C ASP A 72 6.84 -6.43 -4.50
N PRO A 73 7.61 -5.42 -4.04
CA PRO A 73 7.79 -4.18 -4.76
C PRO A 73 8.53 -4.39 -6.09
N GLN A 74 8.14 -3.62 -7.08
CA GLN A 74 8.89 -3.45 -8.32
C GLN A 74 9.88 -2.30 -8.15
N GLU A 75 11.14 -2.56 -8.47
CA GLU A 75 12.19 -1.56 -8.51
C GLU A 75 12.21 -0.83 -9.85
N ILE A 76 12.42 0.48 -9.82
CA ILE A 76 12.50 1.35 -10.99
C ILE A 76 13.77 2.21 -10.82
N PRO A 77 14.82 1.97 -11.62
CA PRO A 77 16.02 2.81 -11.60
C PRO A 77 15.66 4.26 -11.93
N LEU A 78 16.18 5.18 -11.13
CA LEU A 78 16.21 6.61 -11.44
C LEU A 78 17.66 6.90 -11.83
N GLY A 79 17.89 7.26 -13.10
CA GLY A 79 19.22 7.68 -13.55
C GLY A 79 19.61 9.02 -12.93
N ALA A 80 19.91 10.02 -13.76
CA ALA A 80 20.15 11.38 -13.28
C ALA A 80 18.85 12.13 -12.87
N GLY A 81 17.68 11.52 -13.02
CA GLY A 81 16.40 12.14 -12.69
C GLY A 81 15.19 11.31 -13.15
N ILE A 82 14.01 11.93 -13.11
CA ILE A 82 12.76 11.35 -13.63
C ILE A 82 12.58 11.83 -15.07
N ASP A 83 12.87 10.95 -16.03
CA ASP A 83 12.62 11.17 -17.45
C ASP A 83 11.27 10.56 -17.88
N PRO A 84 10.87 10.70 -19.17
CA PRO A 84 9.63 10.10 -19.66
C PRO A 84 9.58 8.56 -19.56
N GLU A 85 10.72 7.88 -19.66
CA GLU A 85 10.80 6.41 -19.54
C GLU A 85 10.55 5.98 -18.10
N ALA A 86 11.25 6.59 -17.14
CA ALA A 86 11.01 6.41 -15.72
C ALA A 86 9.56 6.72 -15.35
N THR A 87 8.98 7.80 -15.89
CA THR A 87 7.57 8.15 -15.68
C THR A 87 6.62 7.06 -16.17
N ALA A 88 6.88 6.50 -17.36
CA ALA A 88 6.07 5.40 -17.90
C ALA A 88 6.19 4.13 -17.05
N ALA A 89 7.41 3.79 -16.62
CA ALA A 89 7.68 2.66 -15.73
C ALA A 89 6.96 2.80 -14.39
N ILE A 90 6.97 4.00 -13.78
CA ILE A 90 6.26 4.29 -12.53
C ILE A 90 4.76 4.06 -12.70
N ARG A 91 4.15 4.63 -13.76
CA ARG A 91 2.72 4.44 -14.02
C ARG A 91 2.37 2.97 -14.20
N GLN A 92 3.19 2.21 -14.93
CA GLN A 92 2.99 0.78 -15.13
C GLN A 92 3.08 0.03 -13.80
N ALA A 93 4.10 0.31 -12.99
CA ALA A 93 4.30 -0.34 -11.71
C ALA A 93 3.16 -0.05 -10.72
N VAL A 94 2.66 1.21 -10.69
CA VAL A 94 1.51 1.56 -9.84
C VAL A 94 0.25 0.83 -10.31
N ARG A 95 -0.04 0.82 -11.62
CA ARG A 95 -1.18 0.06 -12.17
C ARG A 95 -1.09 -1.42 -11.79
N ALA A 96 0.10 -2.02 -11.94
CA ALA A 96 0.33 -3.40 -11.55
C ALA A 96 0.13 -3.63 -10.04
N ALA A 97 0.58 -2.69 -9.19
CA ALA A 97 0.36 -2.74 -7.75
C ALA A 97 -1.14 -2.64 -7.39
N VAL A 98 -1.88 -1.71 -8.00
CA VAL A 98 -3.35 -1.57 -7.84
C VAL A 98 -4.05 -2.87 -8.24
N THR A 99 -3.74 -3.41 -9.43
CA THR A 99 -4.34 -4.67 -9.90
C THR A 99 -4.04 -5.82 -8.95
N ARG A 100 -2.79 -5.98 -8.51
CA ARG A 100 -2.39 -7.01 -7.53
C ARG A 100 -3.17 -6.85 -6.23
N ARG A 101 -3.27 -5.62 -5.71
CA ARG A 101 -3.97 -5.33 -4.46
C ARG A 101 -5.46 -5.67 -4.57
N ARG A 102 -6.14 -5.23 -5.64
CA ARG A 102 -7.56 -5.53 -5.89
C ARG A 102 -7.86 -7.02 -6.01
N ARG A 103 -6.94 -7.82 -6.57
CA ARG A 103 -7.07 -9.30 -6.64
C ARG A 103 -7.04 -9.98 -5.28
N GLY A 104 -6.44 -9.35 -4.27
CA GLY A 104 -6.43 -9.82 -2.90
C GLY A 104 -7.76 -9.63 -2.17
N PHE A 105 -8.70 -8.87 -2.73
CA PHE A 105 -9.93 -8.53 -2.01
C PHE A 105 -10.87 -9.71 -1.97
N ARG A 106 -11.57 -9.86 -0.85
CA ARG A 106 -12.56 -10.91 -0.61
C ARG A 106 -13.83 -10.29 -0.07
N THR A 107 -14.95 -10.93 -0.34
CA THR A 107 -16.26 -10.51 0.15
C THR A 107 -16.64 -11.37 1.34
N CYS A 108 -17.09 -10.73 2.42
CA CYS A 108 -17.60 -11.42 3.60
C CYS A 108 -18.98 -12.03 3.31
N ARG A 109 -19.16 -13.32 3.59
CA ARG A 109 -20.42 -14.04 3.39
C ARG A 109 -21.54 -13.63 4.37
N HIS A 110 -21.20 -12.97 5.48
CA HIS A 110 -22.17 -12.55 6.50
C HIS A 110 -22.66 -11.10 6.30
N CYS A 111 -21.75 -10.15 6.05
CA CYS A 111 -22.11 -8.73 5.96
C CYS A 111 -21.97 -8.13 4.55
N GLY A 112 -21.49 -8.90 3.57
CA GLY A 112 -21.28 -8.42 2.21
C GLY A 112 -20.12 -7.44 2.03
N TRP A 113 -19.44 -7.04 3.10
CA TRP A 113 -18.28 -6.15 3.02
C TRP A 113 -17.18 -6.77 2.16
N ARG A 114 -16.64 -5.98 1.23
CA ARG A 114 -15.53 -6.38 0.36
C ARG A 114 -14.28 -5.65 0.80
N GLY A 115 -13.29 -6.39 1.26
CA GLY A 115 -12.08 -5.82 1.81
C GLY A 115 -10.84 -6.64 1.52
N PRO A 116 -9.68 -6.14 1.96
CA PRO A 116 -8.42 -6.83 1.78
C PRO A 116 -8.35 -8.14 2.57
N VAL A 117 -7.60 -9.13 2.05
CA VAL A 117 -7.45 -10.44 2.69
C VAL A 117 -6.90 -10.35 4.12
N GLU A 118 -6.12 -9.32 4.43
CA GLU A 118 -5.56 -9.09 5.77
C GLU A 118 -6.61 -8.76 6.84
N HIS A 119 -7.85 -8.44 6.44
CA HIS A 119 -8.98 -8.21 7.35
C HIS A 119 -9.98 -9.39 7.32
N MET A 120 -9.60 -10.47 6.64
CA MET A 120 -10.36 -11.71 6.60
C MET A 120 -9.83 -12.64 7.66
N ASN A 121 -10.75 -13.31 8.34
CA ASN A 121 -10.44 -14.33 9.31
C ASN A 121 -9.87 -15.59 8.63
N ALA A 122 -9.23 -16.46 9.42
CA ALA A 122 -8.79 -17.77 8.96
C ALA A 122 -9.94 -18.61 8.36
N GLU A 123 -11.18 -18.44 8.88
CA GLU A 123 -12.37 -19.01 8.27
C GLU A 123 -12.64 -18.37 6.88
N PRO A 124 -12.63 -19.14 5.79
CA PRO A 124 -12.75 -18.60 4.45
C PRO A 124 -14.02 -17.78 4.21
N GLY A 125 -13.83 -16.56 3.71
CA GLY A 125 -14.94 -15.68 3.34
C GLY A 125 -15.64 -15.01 4.52
N VAL A 126 -15.03 -14.95 5.70
CA VAL A 126 -15.55 -14.22 6.87
C VAL A 126 -14.57 -13.11 7.25
N CYS A 127 -15.04 -11.88 7.43
CA CYS A 127 -14.19 -10.80 7.96
C CYS A 127 -14.01 -10.94 9.48
N ASP A 128 -12.93 -10.38 10.03
CA ASP A 128 -12.61 -10.49 11.46
C ASP A 128 -13.77 -10.05 12.38
N GLY A 129 -14.44 -8.94 12.04
CA GLY A 129 -15.59 -8.46 12.81
C GLY A 129 -16.78 -9.43 12.81
N CYS A 130 -17.06 -10.10 11.70
CA CYS A 130 -18.11 -11.12 11.62
C CYS A 130 -17.67 -12.44 12.27
N ALA A 131 -16.39 -12.78 12.24
CA ALA A 131 -15.87 -13.95 12.93
C ALA A 131 -16.10 -13.85 14.44
N THR A 132 -15.81 -12.70 15.05
CA THR A 132 -16.12 -12.48 16.48
C THR A 132 -17.60 -12.56 16.79
N ARG A 133 -18.45 -11.96 15.94
CA ARG A 133 -19.91 -11.90 16.20
C ARG A 133 -20.64 -13.22 15.96
N HIS A 134 -20.25 -13.99 14.95
CA HIS A 134 -21.00 -15.17 14.50
C HIS A 134 -20.30 -16.50 14.78
N LEU A 135 -18.97 -16.50 14.90
CA LEU A 135 -18.18 -17.71 15.10
C LEU A 135 -17.56 -17.80 16.51
N GLY A 136 -17.77 -16.77 17.35
CA GLY A 136 -17.24 -16.74 18.70
C GLY A 136 -15.71 -16.62 18.78
N VAL A 137 -15.06 -16.15 17.70
CA VAL A 137 -13.60 -15.97 17.66
C VAL A 137 -13.20 -14.74 18.48
N VAL A 138 -12.37 -14.94 19.50
CA VAL A 138 -11.78 -13.88 20.32
C VAL A 138 -10.27 -13.87 20.07
N PHE A 139 -9.73 -12.68 19.79
CA PHE A 139 -8.30 -12.46 19.48
C PHE A 139 -7.50 -12.15 20.75
#